data_AF-A0A961P5B3-F1
#
_entry.id   AF-A0A961P5B3-F1
#
_cell.length_a   1.000
_cell.length_b   1.000
_cell.length_c   1.000
_cell.angle_alpha   90.00
_cell.angle_beta   90.00
_cell.angle_gamma   90.00
#
_symmetry.space_group_name_H-M   'P 1'
#
loop_
_entity.id
_entity.type
_entity.pdbx_description
1 polymer ?
#
loop_
_entity_poly.entity_id
_entity_poly.type
_entity_poly.pdbx_seq_one_letter_code
_entity_poly.pdbx_strand_id
1 'polypeptide(L)'
;MKQVFHRFARDESGTATVEFVLWLPMVMLAFGLTVDVSMIFHSQSQVLRIVQDANRNASIGRLRTPAETEDYVEARLQAASSGAHATSSISAGVISTTVTYPARDFQIVGFFSQFNDLQITVNSEHLLEDWGA
;
A
#
# COMPACT_ATOMS: atom_id res chain seq x y z
N MET A 1 14.58 55.33 21.65
CA MET A 1 14.49 53.84 21.60
C MET A 1 13.08 53.29 21.88
N LYS A 2 12.32 53.75 22.88
CA LYS A 2 10.96 53.24 23.17
C LYS A 2 9.96 53.30 22.01
N GLN A 3 10.03 54.33 21.16
CA GLN A 3 9.11 54.48 20.01
C GLN A 3 9.37 53.50 18.86
N VAL A 4 10.62 53.04 18.69
CA VAL A 4 10.99 52.12 17.60
C VAL A 4 10.43 50.72 17.88
N PHE A 5 10.53 50.27 19.13
CA PHE A 5 9.93 49.00 19.58
C PHE A 5 8.40 49.02 19.51
N HIS A 6 7.77 50.14 19.82
CA HIS A 6 6.30 50.25 19.76
C HIS A 6 5.76 50.24 18.32
N ARG A 7 6.55 50.72 17.35
CA ARG A 7 6.22 50.69 15.92
C ARG A 7 6.43 49.30 15.32
N PHE A 8 7.47 48.58 15.72
CA PHE A 8 7.71 47.19 15.31
C PHE A 8 6.63 46.23 15.83
N ALA A 9 6.15 46.44 17.07
CA ALA A 9 5.07 45.63 17.65
C ALA A 9 3.68 45.85 17.00
N ARG A 10 3.52 46.89 16.16
CA ARG A 10 2.29 47.20 15.40
C ARG A 10 2.45 46.93 13.90
N ASP A 11 3.58 46.37 13.47
CA ASP A 11 3.86 46.16 12.05
C ASP A 11 3.25 44.84 11.57
N GLU A 12 2.12 44.93 10.86
CA GLU A 12 1.41 43.78 10.28
C GLU A 12 2.00 43.32 8.94
N SER A 13 3.05 43.99 8.43
CA SER A 13 3.65 43.72 7.12
C SER A 13 4.22 42.29 7.01
N GLY A 14 4.56 41.65 8.14
CA GLY A 14 5.06 40.27 8.20
C GLY A 14 3.98 39.21 8.48
N THR A 15 2.74 39.61 8.75
CA THR A 15 1.65 38.70 9.14
C THR A 15 1.38 37.66 8.06
N ALA A 16 1.41 38.06 6.78
CA ALA A 16 1.22 37.14 5.65
C ALA A 16 2.31 36.06 5.57
N THR A 17 3.57 36.39 5.89
CA THR A 17 4.67 35.42 5.89
C THR A 17 4.56 34.45 7.07
N VAL A 18 4.18 34.94 8.26
CA VAL A 18 3.96 34.10 9.44
C VAL A 18 2.78 33.15 9.21
N GLU A 19 1.69 33.66 8.66
CA GLU A 19 0.52 32.85 8.30
C GLU A 19 0.91 31.74 7.31
N PHE A 20 1.61 32.08 6.22
CA PHE A 20 2.07 31.08 5.25
C PHE A 20 2.90 29.95 5.90
N VAL A 21 3.83 30.30 6.80
CA VAL A 21 4.64 29.31 7.52
C VAL A 21 3.79 28.42 8.43
N LEU A 22 2.71 28.94 9.02
CA LEU A 22 1.78 28.15 9.82
C LEU A 22 0.92 27.20 8.95
N TRP A 23 0.60 27.58 7.71
CA TRP A 23 -0.14 26.73 6.77
C TRP A 23 0.72 25.62 6.15
N LEU A 24 2.02 25.89 5.95
CA LEU A 24 2.91 24.97 5.25
C LEU A 24 2.95 23.55 5.86
N PRO A 25 3.03 23.34 7.19
CA PRO A 25 2.93 22.01 7.78
C PRO A 25 1.64 21.28 7.42
N MET A 26 0.50 21.98 7.43
CA MET A 26 -0.78 21.35 7.10
C MET A 26 -0.85 20.92 5.63
N VAL A 27 -0.32 21.76 4.73
CA VAL A 27 -0.23 21.42 3.30
C VAL A 27 0.72 20.23 3.08
N MET A 28 1.85 20.20 3.78
CA MET A 28 2.79 19.07 3.71
C MET A 28 2.18 17.77 4.22
N LEU A 29 1.37 17.82 5.29
CA LEU A 29 0.63 16.64 5.77
C LEU A 29 -0.39 16.16 4.74
N ALA A 30 -1.12 17.07 4.08
CA ALA A 30 -2.07 16.72 3.04
C ALA A 30 -1.37 16.05 1.84
N PHE A 31 -0.23 16.60 1.39
CA PHE A 31 0.57 15.98 0.33
C PHE A 31 1.12 14.62 0.75
N GLY A 32 1.66 14.50 1.96
CA GLY A 32 2.15 13.23 2.50
C GLY A 32 1.06 12.15 2.51
N LEU A 33 -0.16 12.52 2.92
CA LEU A 33 -1.31 11.63 2.88
C LEU A 33 -1.65 11.18 1.45
N THR A 34 -1.71 12.12 0.49
CA THR A 34 -2.00 11.79 -0.90
C THR A 34 -0.94 10.85 -1.49
N VAL A 35 0.33 11.07 -1.20
CA VAL A 35 1.44 10.21 -1.67
C VAL A 35 1.31 8.80 -1.10
N ASP A 36 1.17 8.68 0.22
CA ASP A 36 1.06 7.38 0.88
C ASP A 36 -0.15 6.59 0.39
N VAL A 37 -1.33 7.22 0.32
CA VAL A 37 -2.55 6.56 -0.18
C VAL A 37 -2.37 6.11 -1.63
N SER A 38 -1.80 6.95 -2.49
CA SER A 38 -1.56 6.60 -3.89
C SER A 38 -0.63 5.39 -4.04
N MET A 39 0.42 5.32 -3.21
CA MET A 39 1.36 4.20 -3.19
C MET A 39 0.71 2.91 -2.68
N ILE A 40 -0.13 2.99 -1.64
CA ILE A 40 -0.88 1.83 -1.15
C ILE A 40 -1.80 1.28 -2.25
N PHE A 41 -2.57 2.12 -2.96
CA PHE A 41 -3.40 1.67 -4.08
C PHE A 41 -2.59 1.12 -5.26
N HIS A 42 -1.43 1.74 -5.53
CA HIS A 42 -0.51 1.24 -6.54
C HIS A 42 0.01 -0.16 -6.20
N SER A 43 0.40 -0.37 -4.94
CA SER A 43 0.83 -1.69 -4.44
C SER A 43 -0.27 -2.74 -4.59
N GLN A 44 -1.51 -2.39 -4.26
CA GLN A 44 -2.66 -3.29 -4.39
C GLN A 44 -2.83 -3.78 -5.83
N SER A 45 -2.66 -2.88 -6.79
CA SER A 45 -2.73 -3.22 -8.22
C SER A 45 -1.57 -4.13 -8.65
N GLN A 46 -0.37 -3.96 -8.08
CA GLN A 46 0.76 -4.84 -8.36
C GLN A 46 0.57 -6.22 -7.74
N VAL A 47 0.15 -6.29 -6.48
CA VAL A 47 -0.13 -7.56 -5.77
C VAL A 47 -1.21 -8.34 -6.51
N LEU A 48 -2.30 -7.68 -6.93
CA LEU A 48 -3.36 -8.32 -7.70
C LEU A 48 -2.84 -8.99 -8.97
N ARG A 49 -1.95 -8.32 -9.71
CA ARG A 49 -1.31 -8.91 -10.90
C ARG A 49 -0.47 -10.13 -10.57
N ILE A 50 0.32 -10.07 -9.50
CA ILE A 50 1.13 -11.22 -9.05
C ILE A 50 0.25 -12.41 -8.71
N VAL A 51 -0.86 -12.18 -8.01
CA VAL A 51 -1.83 -13.22 -7.66
C VAL A 51 -2.50 -13.80 -8.91
N GLN A 52 -2.92 -12.95 -9.84
CA GLN A 52 -3.51 -13.38 -11.12
C GLN A 52 -2.53 -14.24 -11.93
N ASP A 53 -1.25 -13.85 -11.96
CA ASP A 53 -0.19 -14.62 -12.63
C ASP A 53 0.05 -15.97 -11.95
N ALA A 54 0.05 -16.01 -10.61
CA ALA A 54 0.18 -17.25 -9.85
C ALA A 54 -0.99 -18.19 -10.13
N ASN A 55 -2.23 -17.69 -10.01
CA ASN A 55 -3.44 -18.45 -10.32
C ASN A 55 -3.47 -18.94 -11.77
N ARG A 56 -3.00 -18.12 -12.73
CA ARG A 56 -2.90 -18.53 -14.13
C ARG A 56 -1.88 -19.66 -14.30
N ASN A 57 -0.72 -19.59 -13.66
CA ASN A 57 0.27 -20.66 -13.72
C ASN A 57 -0.23 -21.95 -13.04
N ALA A 58 -1.02 -21.82 -11.98
CA ALA A 58 -1.68 -22.95 -11.35
C ALA A 58 -2.75 -23.58 -12.24
N SER A 59 -3.56 -22.74 -12.90
CA SER A 59 -4.62 -23.18 -13.82
C SER A 59 -4.10 -24.08 -14.95
N ILE A 60 -2.93 -23.76 -15.50
CA ILE A 60 -2.27 -24.53 -16.57
C ILE A 60 -1.34 -25.65 -16.06
N GLY A 61 -1.38 -25.97 -14.76
CA GLY A 61 -0.61 -27.06 -14.16
C GLY A 61 0.89 -26.80 -13.96
N ARG A 62 1.37 -25.56 -14.10
CA ARG A 62 2.77 -25.20 -13.79
C ARG A 62 3.04 -25.09 -12.29
N LEU A 63 2.02 -24.69 -11.53
CA LEU A 63 1.99 -24.77 -10.07
C LEU A 63 0.91 -25.80 -9.71
N ARG A 64 1.30 -26.95 -9.20
CA ARG A 64 0.42 -28.12 -9.07
C ARG A 64 -0.28 -28.18 -7.72
N THR A 65 0.22 -27.43 -6.74
CA THR A 65 -0.32 -27.40 -5.39
C THR A 65 -0.65 -25.98 -4.94
N PRO A 66 -1.60 -25.81 -4.00
CA PRO A 66 -1.83 -24.51 -3.37
C PRO A 66 -0.56 -23.95 -2.72
N ALA A 67 0.22 -24.79 -2.05
CA ALA A 67 1.49 -24.40 -1.42
C ALA A 67 2.50 -23.84 -2.44
N GLU A 68 2.65 -24.46 -3.62
CA GLU A 68 3.49 -23.91 -4.69
C GLU A 68 2.99 -22.55 -5.20
N THR A 69 1.68 -22.32 -5.14
CA THR A 69 1.06 -21.04 -5.53
C THR A 69 1.32 -19.97 -4.48
N GLU A 70 1.22 -20.32 -3.20
CA GLU A 70 1.56 -19.46 -2.06
C GLU A 70 3.04 -19.07 -2.12
N ASP A 71 3.95 -20.04 -2.24
CA ASP A 71 5.40 -19.81 -2.34
C ASP A 71 5.75 -18.90 -3.52
N TYR A 72 5.09 -19.08 -4.68
CA TYR A 72 5.31 -18.25 -5.87
C TYR A 72 4.95 -16.78 -5.63
N VAL A 73 3.86 -16.54 -4.90
CA VAL A 73 3.36 -15.20 -4.57
C VAL A 73 4.26 -14.56 -3.51
N GLU A 74 4.54 -15.28 -2.42
CA GLU A 74 5.37 -14.80 -1.32
C GLU A 74 6.79 -14.48 -1.78
N ALA A 75 7.41 -15.32 -2.61
CA ALA A 75 8.73 -15.05 -3.18
C ALA A 75 8.78 -13.76 -4.01
N ARG A 76 7.69 -13.39 -4.68
CA ARG A 76 7.59 -12.13 -5.45
C ARG A 76 7.31 -10.92 -4.59
N LEU A 77 6.61 -11.11 -3.48
CA LEU A 77 6.27 -10.04 -2.55
C LEU A 77 7.34 -9.80 -1.50
N GLN A 78 8.27 -10.74 -1.28
CA GLN A 78 9.31 -10.66 -0.25
C GLN A 78 10.16 -9.38 -0.34
N ALA A 79 10.43 -8.89 -1.56
CA ALA A 79 11.19 -7.65 -1.76
C ALA A 79 10.41 -6.38 -1.39
N ALA A 80 9.07 -6.45 -1.38
CA ALA A 80 8.19 -5.32 -1.17
C ALA A 80 7.55 -5.31 0.24
N SER A 81 7.23 -6.48 0.80
CA SER A 81 6.65 -6.62 2.13
C SER A 81 7.14 -7.91 2.78
N SER A 82 7.72 -7.79 3.96
CA SER A 82 8.14 -8.93 4.77
C SER A 82 7.00 -9.52 5.60
N GLY A 83 5.89 -8.80 5.71
CA GLY A 83 4.67 -9.24 6.41
C GLY A 83 3.56 -9.71 5.48
N ALA A 84 3.82 -9.87 4.18
CA ALA A 84 2.86 -10.41 3.24
C ALA A 84 2.71 -11.92 3.42
N HIS A 85 1.47 -12.40 3.45
CA HIS A 85 1.13 -13.81 3.56
C HIS A 85 0.10 -14.18 2.50
N ALA A 86 0.34 -15.26 1.76
CA ALA A 86 -0.57 -15.78 0.76
C ALA A 86 -1.32 -17.01 1.30
N THR A 87 -2.54 -17.21 0.84
CA THR A 87 -3.32 -18.41 1.14
C THR A 87 -4.10 -18.79 -0.10
N SER A 88 -3.86 -19.99 -0.59
CA SER A 88 -4.46 -20.54 -1.79
C SER A 88 -5.33 -21.74 -1.44
N SER A 89 -6.44 -21.89 -2.15
CA SER A 89 -7.31 -23.06 -2.04
C SER A 89 -7.83 -23.45 -3.41
N ILE A 90 -8.00 -24.75 -3.62
CA ILE A 90 -8.61 -25.30 -4.82
C ILE A 90 -9.93 -25.92 -4.39
N SER A 91 -11.03 -25.40 -4.93
CA SER A 91 -12.38 -25.89 -4.66
C SER A 91 -13.20 -25.87 -5.94
N ALA A 92 -13.88 -26.98 -6.24
CA ALA A 92 -14.73 -27.11 -7.43
C ALA A 92 -14.06 -26.72 -8.76
N GLY A 93 -12.75 -26.99 -8.91
CA GLY A 93 -12.01 -26.65 -10.13
C GLY A 93 -11.69 -25.15 -10.28
N VAL A 94 -11.82 -24.37 -9.20
CA VAL A 94 -11.38 -22.97 -9.14
C VAL A 94 -10.24 -22.88 -8.13
N ILE A 95 -9.13 -22.25 -8.54
CA ILE A 95 -8.11 -21.81 -7.60
C ILE A 95 -8.43 -20.39 -7.12
N SER A 96 -8.53 -20.22 -5.81
CA SER A 96 -8.74 -18.94 -5.13
C SER A 96 -7.51 -18.65 -4.28
N THR A 97 -6.88 -17.50 -4.52
CA THR A 97 -5.71 -17.05 -3.78
C THR A 97 -5.98 -15.70 -3.16
N THR A 98 -5.77 -15.64 -1.85
CA THR A 98 -5.90 -14.45 -1.03
C THR A 98 -4.54 -14.05 -0.48
N VAL A 99 -4.17 -12.79 -0.63
CA VAL A 99 -2.94 -12.23 -0.06
C VAL A 99 -3.33 -11.17 0.93
N THR A 100 -2.75 -11.24 2.13
CA THR A 100 -2.89 -10.21 3.16
C THR A 100 -1.53 -9.62 3.47
N TYR A 101 -1.44 -8.30 3.55
CA TYR A 101 -0.19 -7.59 3.86
C TYR A 101 -0.46 -6.26 4.56
N PRO A 102 0.45 -5.78 5.42
CA PRO A 102 0.27 -4.52 6.11
C PRO A 102 0.50 -3.33 5.17
N ALA A 103 -0.38 -2.33 5.24
CA ALA A 103 -0.29 -1.12 4.41
C ALA A 103 0.99 -0.31 4.67
N ARG A 104 1.52 -0.41 5.89
CA ARG A 104 2.75 0.29 6.32
C ARG A 104 3.98 -0.01 5.47
N ASP A 105 4.05 -1.22 4.91
CA ASP A 105 5.19 -1.66 4.11
C ASP A 105 5.25 -0.90 2.76
N PHE A 106 4.14 -0.24 2.39
CA PHE A 106 4.00 0.53 1.14
C PHE A 106 3.84 2.03 1.36
N GLN A 107 4.03 2.52 2.60
CA GLN A 107 4.09 3.95 2.88
C GLN A 107 5.47 4.51 2.50
N ILE A 108 5.49 5.73 1.96
CA ILE A 108 6.74 6.45 1.68
C ILE A 108 7.04 7.44 2.81
N VAL A 109 6.03 8.20 3.21
CA VAL A 109 6.17 9.33 4.12
C VAL A 109 5.92 8.90 5.56
N GLY A 110 4.90 8.09 5.80
CA GLY A 110 4.71 7.42 7.10
C GLY A 110 4.24 8.34 8.23
N PHE A 111 3.64 9.49 7.92
CA PHE A 111 3.19 10.45 8.95
C PHE A 111 1.95 9.97 9.73
N PHE A 112 1.16 9.06 9.16
CA PHE A 112 -0.12 8.64 9.71
C PHE A 112 -0.01 7.24 10.32
N SER A 113 0.01 7.19 11.65
CA SER A 113 0.03 5.93 12.42
C SER A 113 -1.16 5.00 12.14
N GLN A 114 -2.27 5.54 11.62
CA GLN A 114 -3.48 4.81 11.28
C GLN A 114 -3.24 3.72 10.22
N PHE A 115 -2.20 3.88 9.38
CA PHE A 115 -1.84 2.87 8.37
C PHE A 115 -0.95 1.75 8.93
N ASN A 116 -0.40 1.89 10.14
CA ASN A 116 0.49 0.88 10.73
C ASN A 116 -0.22 -0.44 11.02
N ASP A 117 -1.49 -0.36 11.42
CA ASP A 117 -2.32 -1.52 11.76
C ASP A 117 -3.29 -1.91 10.64
N LEU A 118 -3.29 -1.15 9.53
CA LEU A 118 -4.17 -1.42 8.40
C LEU A 118 -3.63 -2.61 7.60
N GLN A 119 -4.43 -3.68 7.53
CA GLN A 119 -4.17 -4.83 6.68
C GLN A 119 -4.94 -4.68 5.37
N ILE A 120 -4.24 -4.88 4.25
CA ILE A 120 -4.85 -4.92 2.93
C ILE A 120 -4.98 -6.37 2.52
N THR A 121 -6.18 -6.76 2.09
CA THR A 121 -6.46 -8.09 1.57
C THR A 121 -6.84 -7.99 0.10
N VAL A 122 -6.17 -8.78 -0.73
CA VAL A 122 -6.42 -8.91 -2.17
C VAL A 122 -6.76 -10.36 -2.47
N ASN A 123 -7.84 -10.57 -3.20
CA ASN A 123 -8.27 -11.91 -3.63
C ASN A 123 -8.39 -11.95 -5.17
N SER A 124 -8.01 -13.09 -5.75
CA SER A 124 -8.31 -13.41 -7.14
C SER A 124 -8.62 -14.91 -7.27
N GLU A 125 -9.50 -15.22 -8.22
CA GLU A 125 -9.92 -16.58 -8.55
C GLU A 125 -9.74 -16.86 -10.04
N HIS A 126 -9.32 -18.09 -10.39
CA HIS A 126 -9.29 -18.58 -11.76
C HIS A 126 -9.79 -20.02 -11.83
N LEU A 127 -10.46 -20.36 -12.94
CA LEU A 127 -10.78 -21.75 -13.28
C LEU A 127 -9.49 -22.50 -13.60
N LEU A 128 -9.37 -23.72 -13.09
CA LEU A 128 -8.33 -24.66 -13.49
C LEU A 128 -8.66 -25.20 -14.88
N GLU A 129 -7.68 -25.16 -15.78
CA GLU A 129 -7.78 -25.76 -17.11
C GLU A 129 -7.32 -27.22 -17.10
N ASP A 130 -6.46 -27.58 -16.15
CA ASP A 130 -6.02 -28.95 -15.90
C ASP A 130 -7.05 -29.73 -15.05
N TRP A 131 -8.11 -30.19 -15.72
CA TRP A 131 -9.19 -30.99 -15.09
C TRP A 131 -8.81 -32.46 -14.84
N GLY A 132 -7.53 -32.85 -15.00
CA GLY A 132 -7.14 -34.26 -14.85
C GLY A 132 -5.64 -34.53 -14.92
N ALA A 133 -5.04 -34.69 -13.74
CA ALA A 133 -3.94 -35.63 -13.50
C ALA A 133 -4.45 -36.80 -12.66
#